data_AF-A0A845UQQ0-F1
#
_entry.id   AF-A0A845UQQ0-F1
#
_cell.length_a   1.000
_cell.length_b   1.000
_cell.length_c   1.000
_cell.angle_alpha   90.00
_cell.angle_beta   90.00
_cell.angle_gamma   90.00
#
_symmetry.space_group_name_H-M   'P 1'
#
loop_
_entity.id
_entity.type
_entity.pdbx_description
1 polymer ?
#
loop_
_entity_poly.entity_id
_entity_poly.type
_entity_poly.pdbx_seq_one_letter_code
_entity_poly.pdbx_strand_id
1 'polypeptide(L)' 'MNAMQINEAAQALYRAHGARAEAEAAAKVRENERRGAAEEAQTWRAIQEAIRQTRGPLQS' A
#
# COMPACT_ATOMS: atom_id res chain seq x y z
N MET A 1 -8.20 5.49 8.27
CA MET A 1 -8.71 4.72 7.11
C MET A 1 -9.16 3.35 7.60
N ASN A 2 -10.30 2.80 7.13
CA ASN A 2 -10.74 1.45 7.55
C ASN A 2 -10.00 0.35 6.76
N ALA A 3 -9.83 -0.83 7.36
CA ALA A 3 -9.11 -1.96 6.76
C ALA A 3 -9.66 -2.36 5.37
N MET A 4 -10.97 -2.25 5.17
CA MET A 4 -11.61 -2.51 3.87
C MET A 4 -11.14 -1.53 2.79
N GLN A 5 -11.10 -0.23 3.10
CA GLN A 5 -10.65 0.81 2.17
C GLN A 5 -9.17 0.64 1.82
N ILE A 6 -8.35 0.19 2.78
CA ILE A 6 -6.92 -0.08 2.57
C ILE A 6 -6.75 -1.26 1.61
N ASN A 7 -7.56 -2.31 1.77
CA ASN A 7 -7.51 -3.49 0.93
C ASN A 7 -8.01 -3.20 -0.50
N GLU A 8 -9.08 -2.41 -0.64
CA GLU A 8 -9.55 -1.93 -1.95
C GLU A 8 -8.50 -1.05 -2.64
N ALA A 9 -7.88 -0.11 -1.91
CA ALA A 9 -6.80 0.72 -2.45
C ALA A 9 -5.59 -0.13 -2.87
N ALA A 10 -5.19 -1.10 -2.05
CA ALA A 10 -4.12 -2.04 -2.36
C ALA A 10 -4.41 -2.86 -3.62
N GLN A 11 -5.63 -3.42 -3.74
CA GLN A 11 -6.04 -4.17 -4.93
C GLN A 11 -6.12 -3.29 -6.18
N ALA A 12 -6.64 -2.07 -6.07
CA ALA A 12 -6.69 -1.13 -7.19
C ALA A 12 -5.27 -0.75 -7.67
N LEU A 13 -4.37 -0.45 -6.72
CA LEU A 13 -2.97 -0.14 -7.03
C LEU A 13 -2.26 -1.35 -7.67
N TYR A 14 -2.49 -2.55 -7.12
CA TYR A 14 -1.91 -3.78 -7.64
C TYR A 14 -2.46 -4.15 -9.03
N ARG A 15 -3.75 -3.95 -9.29
CA ARG A 15 -4.32 -4.17 -10.63
C ARG A 15 -3.78 -3.18 -11.66
N ALA A 16 -3.54 -1.92 -11.27
CA ALA A 16 -3.04 -0.89 -12.17
C ALA A 16 -1.51 -0.97 -12.40
N HIS A 17 -0.72 -1.22 -11.36
CA HIS A 17 0.75 -1.15 -11.40
C HIS A 17 1.45 -2.51 -11.25
N GLY A 18 0.70 -3.57 -10.93
CA GLY A 18 1.23 -4.93 -10.75
C GLY A 18 2.35 -4.98 -9.71
N ALA A 19 3.49 -5.55 -10.11
CA ALA A 19 4.67 -5.66 -9.26
C ALA A 19 5.27 -4.30 -8.84
N ARG A 20 4.95 -3.20 -9.54
CA ARG A 20 5.44 -1.85 -9.18
C ARG A 20 4.63 -1.20 -8.06
N ALA A 21 3.44 -1.72 -7.75
CA ALA A 21 2.54 -1.16 -6.74
C ALA A 21 3.20 -1.10 -5.34
N GLU A 22 3.97 -2.12 -4.98
CA GLU A 22 4.70 -2.16 -3.71
C GLU A 22 5.79 -1.07 -3.64
N ALA A 23 6.51 -0.85 -4.74
CA ALA A 23 7.56 0.17 -4.83
C ALA A 23 6.97 1.59 -4.75
N GLU A 24 5.81 1.83 -5.36
CA GLU A 24 5.11 3.12 -5.26
C GLU A 24 4.55 3.37 -3.87
N ALA A 25 3.94 2.37 -3.23
CA ALA A 25 3.48 2.51 -1.85
C ALA A 25 4.67 2.82 -0.92
N ALA A 26 5.80 2.13 -1.08
CA ALA A 26 7.02 2.39 -0.31
C ALA A 26 7.63 3.77 -0.57
N ALA A 27 7.55 4.28 -1.81
CA ALA A 27 7.99 5.64 -2.15
C ALA A 27 7.08 6.69 -1.48
N LYS A 28 5.76 6.47 -1.52
CA LYS A 28 4.78 7.34 -0.87
C LYS A 28 4.94 7.39 0.65
N VAL A 29 5.25 6.28 1.31
CA VAL A 29 5.57 6.28 2.75
C VAL A 29 6.70 7.26 3.04
N ARG A 30 7.84 7.13 2.33
CA ARG A 30 9.01 7.99 2.55
C ARG A 30 8.73 9.45 2.23
N GLU A 31 7.97 9.73 1.18
CA GLU A 31 7.60 11.10 0.83
C GLU A 31 6.70 11.74 1.90
N ASN A 32 5.73 11.00 2.43
CA ASN A 32 4.87 11.48 3.51
C ASN A 32 5.64 11.67 4.82
N GLU A 33 6.57 10.76 5.14
CA GLU A 33 7.47 10.93 6.29
C GLU A 33 8.33 12.19 6.16
N ARG A 34 8.90 12.46 4.97
CA ARG A 34 9.65 13.70 4.73
C ARG A 34 8.79 14.96 4.83
N ARG A 35 7.53 14.88 4.43
CA ARG A 35 6.56 15.98 4.52
C ARG A 35 5.99 16.17 5.91
N GLY A 36 6.31 15.30 6.87
CA GLY A 36 5.74 15.33 8.22
C GLY A 36 4.30 14.80 8.31
N ALA A 37 3.78 14.18 7.24
CA ALA A 37 2.44 13.62 7.16
C ALA A 37 2.41 12.18 7.71
N ALA A 38 2.56 12.06 9.03
CA ALA A 38 2.65 10.76 9.70
C ALA A 38 1.41 9.87 9.51
N GLU A 39 0.20 10.46 9.49
CA GLU A 39 -1.05 9.73 9.26
C GLU A 39 -1.15 9.16 7.84
N GLU A 40 -0.74 9.93 6.84
CA GLU A 40 -0.68 9.47 5.45
C GLU A 40 0.39 8.38 5.30
N ALA A 41 1.57 8.57 5.89
CA ALA A 41 2.63 7.56 5.88
C ALA A 41 2.16 6.23 6.49
N GLN A 42 1.40 6.28 7.59
CA GLN A 42 0.84 5.09 8.22
C GLN A 42 -0.22 4.41 7.33
N THR A 43 -1.04 5.20 6.64
CA THR A 43 -1.99 4.68 5.64
C THR A 43 -1.27 3.99 4.48
N TRP A 44 -0.23 4.60 3.92
CA TRP A 44 0.57 4.01 2.85
C TRP A 44 1.32 2.75 3.29
N ARG A 45 1.79 2.68 4.55
CA ARG A 45 2.38 1.45 5.11
C ARG A 45 1.35 0.31 5.14
N ALA A 46 0.13 0.59 5.60
CA ALA A 46 -0.93 -0.40 5.64
C ALA A 46 -1.34 -0.87 4.23
N ILE A 47 -1.39 0.04 3.24
CA ILE A 47 -1.61 -0.31 1.82
C ILE A 47 -0.47 -1.21 1.31
N GLN A 48 0.79 -0.88 1.60
CA GLN A 48 1.94 -1.70 1.20
C GLN A 48 1.87 -3.12 1.78
N GLU A 49 1.48 -3.25 3.06
CA GLU A 49 1.26 -4.54 3.71
C GLU A 49 0.12 -5.33 3.06
N ALA A 50 -1.00 -4.68 2.74
CA ALA A 50 -2.11 -5.31 2.04
C ALA A 50 -1.74 -5.75 0.61
N ILE A 51 -0.92 -4.98 -0.12
CA ILE A 51 -0.38 -5.38 -1.44
C ILE A 51 0.49 -6.62 -1.28
N ARG A 52 1.37 -6.65 -0.28
CA ARG A 52 2.22 -7.81 0.03
C ARG A 52 1.39 -9.05 0.42
N GLN A 53 0.32 -8.84 1.18
CA GLN A 53 -0.69 -9.84 1.49
C GLN A 53 -1.62 -10.16 0.31
N THR A 54 -1.59 -9.44 -0.80
CA THR A 54 -2.27 -9.88 -2.04
C THR A 54 -1.35 -10.78 -2.87
N ARG A 55 -0.03 -10.53 -2.80
CA ARG A 55 1.00 -11.34 -3.47
C ARG A 55 1.26 -12.68 -2.77
N GLY A 56 1.13 -12.75 -1.45
CA GLY A 56 1.47 -13.93 -0.64
C GLY A 56 0.44 -15.09 -0.61
N PRO A 57 -0.88 -14.84 -0.54
CA PRO A 57 -1.90 -15.88 -0.41
C PRO A 57 -2.63 -16.24 -1.71
N LEU A 58 -2.11 -15.86 -2.89
CA LEU A 58 -2.60 -16.43 -4.17
C LEU A 58 -2.07 -17.87 -4.41
N GLN A 59 -1.44 -18.49 -3.42
CA GLN A 59 -1.04 -19.91 -3.45
C GLN A 59 -1.48 -20.61 -2.15
N SER A 60 -2.73 -21.03 -2.09
CA SER A 60 -3.17 -22.17 -1.29
C SER A 60 -4.27 -22.89 -2.06
#